data_AF-A0A1H7PWX8-F1
#
_entry.id   AF-A0A1H7PWX8-F1
#
_cell.length_a   1.000
_cell.length_b   1.000
_cell.length_c   1.000
_cell.angle_alpha   90.00
_cell.angle_beta   90.00
_cell.angle_gamma   90.00
#
_symmetry.space_group_name_H-M   'P 1'
#
loop_
_entity.id
_entity.type
_entity.pdbx_description
1 polymer ?
#
loop_
_entity_poly.entity_id
_entity_poly.type
_entity_poly.pdbx_seq_one_letter_code
_entity_poly.pdbx_strand_id
1 'polypeptide(L)'
;MREFWSRLRRFPRNLLSIGVDISRLDQKLDGIRLSLADLSRLDKELDSIRLSLDDVHAHLVHAASGRAADREQLDAVGSMLTTHSVTISEKIEKLRAIIAGEDEEYSSVEINRKPDRRVFLEKISALFLVGHARSGTTVLNDALNMSPDIWMFGEANFHYSGERRDFQSWYNEMHQHLFGNPFTKTTHCPKLLDRGATGEDYLAKLSNYYRFVGDGVAFRDETLGYSFDRFMEYQQRYFFGAHYICLLRSPRATLSSAIKMWPDDDVALYVRSYLRTLLLCVDISRIFPNCKIVIHENITERTFEVLSEYLNADLSNSFHLYSKDRQKKTGDSWSETGLSLEHQRLLDEAWQRLFTYYDVENLSLRNDRDTLQGWQQELRETLRKLGAGLVSSN
;
A
#
# COMPACT_ATOMS: atom_id res chain seq x y z
N MET A 1 19.68 -16.38 4.34
CA MET A 1 18.77 -15.24 4.08
C MET A 1 18.66 -14.27 5.28
N ARG A 2 18.11 -14.64 6.45
CA ARG A 2 18.02 -13.70 7.61
C ARG A 2 19.38 -13.25 8.16
N GLU A 3 20.34 -14.15 8.29
CA GLU A 3 21.69 -13.84 8.77
C GLU A 3 22.53 -13.05 7.73
N PHE A 4 22.12 -13.11 6.47
CA PHE A 4 22.75 -12.41 5.35
C PHE A 4 22.39 -10.91 5.34
N TRP A 5 21.10 -10.60 5.48
CA TRP A 5 20.63 -9.21 5.56
C TRP A 5 21.11 -8.48 6.82
N SER A 6 21.40 -9.19 7.92
CA SER A 6 21.98 -8.56 9.11
C SER A 6 23.46 -8.16 8.92
N ARG A 7 24.21 -8.90 8.10
CA ARG A 7 25.62 -8.60 7.78
C ARG A 7 25.76 -7.49 6.72
N LEU A 8 24.82 -7.42 5.77
CA LEU A 8 24.76 -6.37 4.73
C LEU A 8 24.47 -4.96 5.27
N ARG A 9 23.87 -4.83 6.46
CA ARG A 9 23.65 -3.52 7.15
C ARG A 9 24.94 -2.80 7.53
N ARG A 10 26.11 -3.44 7.41
CA ARG A 10 27.43 -2.84 7.73
C ARG A 10 28.12 -2.22 6.50
N PHE A 11 27.54 -2.32 5.31
CA PHE A 11 28.11 -1.80 4.07
C PHE A 11 27.43 -0.48 3.63
N PRO A 12 28.05 0.31 2.73
CA PRO A 12 27.49 1.57 2.24
C PRO A 12 26.07 1.41 1.67
N ARG A 13 25.21 2.41 1.87
CA ARG A 13 23.77 2.40 1.49
C ARG A 13 23.49 2.00 0.03
N ASN A 14 24.46 2.18 -0.86
CA ASN A 14 24.37 1.92 -2.30
C ASN A 14 24.28 0.42 -2.66
N LEU A 15 24.74 -0.47 -1.77
CA LEU A 15 24.67 -1.93 -1.98
C LEU A 15 23.31 -2.52 -1.59
N LEU A 16 22.62 -1.87 -0.63
CA LEU A 16 21.28 -2.26 -0.20
C LEU A 16 20.22 -1.93 -1.25
N SER A 17 20.38 -0.84 -2.02
CA SER A 17 19.48 -0.52 -3.13
C SER A 17 19.55 -1.56 -4.24
N ILE A 18 20.76 -2.02 -4.60
CA ILE A 18 20.95 -3.02 -5.67
C ILE A 18 20.35 -4.38 -5.29
N GLY A 19 20.50 -4.83 -4.04
CA GLY A 19 19.88 -6.06 -3.56
C GLY A 19 18.34 -6.01 -3.55
N VAL A 20 17.76 -4.83 -3.29
CA VAL A 20 16.32 -4.58 -3.39
C VAL A 20 15.86 -4.58 -4.84
N ASP A 21 16.65 -4.01 -5.75
CA ASP A 21 16.33 -3.96 -7.18
C ASP A 21 16.39 -5.36 -7.82
N ILE A 22 17.39 -6.18 -7.49
CA ILE A 22 17.49 -7.58 -7.94
C ILE A 22 16.30 -8.42 -7.43
N SER A 23 15.93 -8.27 -6.15
CA SER A 23 14.80 -9.00 -5.58
C SER A 23 13.45 -8.58 -6.20
N ARG A 24 13.30 -7.30 -6.52
CA ARG A 24 12.12 -6.78 -7.25
C ARG A 24 12.06 -7.32 -8.67
N LEU A 25 13.21 -7.48 -9.32
CA LEU A 25 13.29 -7.94 -10.71
C LEU A 25 13.03 -9.45 -10.81
N ASP A 26 13.55 -10.24 -9.87
CA ASP A 26 13.25 -11.67 -9.78
C ASP A 26 11.74 -11.92 -9.56
N GLN A 27 11.08 -11.10 -8.73
CA GLN A 27 9.63 -11.13 -8.57
C GLN A 27 8.84 -10.71 -9.82
N LYS A 28 9.36 -9.77 -10.63
CA LYS A 28 8.74 -9.39 -11.92
C LYS A 28 8.88 -10.49 -12.97
N LEU A 29 9.97 -11.26 -12.93
CA LEU A 29 10.26 -12.32 -13.89
C LEU A 29 9.50 -13.62 -13.59
N ASP A 30 9.25 -13.91 -12.31
CA ASP A 30 8.49 -15.08 -11.91
C ASP A 30 6.97 -14.85 -12.05
N GLY A 31 6.44 -15.07 -13.25
CA GLY A 31 5.02 -15.37 -13.48
C GLY A 31 4.18 -14.35 -14.26
N ILE A 32 4.79 -13.37 -14.93
CA ILE A 32 4.06 -12.34 -15.69
C ILE A 32 4.07 -12.63 -17.20
N ARG A 33 2.89 -12.54 -17.84
CA ARG A 33 2.80 -12.34 -19.30
C ARG A 33 3.10 -10.89 -19.60
N LEU A 34 4.33 -10.60 -20.03
CA LEU A 34 4.78 -9.27 -20.40
C LEU A 34 4.38 -8.98 -21.86
N SER A 35 3.86 -7.77 -22.13
CA SER A 35 3.71 -7.33 -23.51
C SER A 35 5.08 -7.05 -24.15
N LEU A 36 5.17 -6.99 -25.49
CA LEU A 36 6.42 -6.62 -26.18
C LEU A 36 6.98 -5.26 -25.71
N ALA A 37 6.10 -4.33 -25.33
CA ALA A 37 6.50 -3.02 -24.80
C ALA A 37 7.07 -3.14 -23.37
N ASP A 38 6.47 -4.00 -22.53
CA ASP A 38 6.98 -4.30 -21.19
C ASP A 38 8.34 -5.00 -21.26
N LEU A 39 8.52 -5.90 -22.22
CA LEU A 39 9.77 -6.61 -22.46
C LEU A 39 10.89 -5.67 -22.90
N SER A 40 10.61 -4.73 -23.81
CA SER A 40 11.59 -3.72 -24.24
C SER A 40 11.97 -2.74 -23.12
N ARG A 41 11.01 -2.40 -22.25
CA ARG A 41 11.28 -1.59 -21.05
C ARG A 41 12.11 -2.36 -20.03
N LEU A 42 11.80 -3.65 -19.82
CA LEU A 42 12.54 -4.51 -18.92
C LEU A 42 14.00 -4.68 -19.38
N ASP A 43 14.23 -4.85 -20.68
CA ASP A 43 15.57 -4.95 -21.28
C ASP A 43 16.43 -3.71 -20.96
N LYS A 44 15.85 -2.50 -21.05
CA LYS A 44 16.53 -1.25 -20.66
C LYS A 44 16.80 -1.14 -19.15
N GLU A 45 15.84 -1.54 -18.31
CA GLU A 45 16.01 -1.58 -16.84
C GLU A 45 17.12 -2.58 -16.45
N LEU A 46 17.20 -3.71 -17.15
CA LEU A 46 18.19 -4.77 -16.95
C LEU A 46 19.61 -4.34 -17.36
N ASP A 47 19.78 -3.68 -18.49
CA ASP A 47 21.07 -3.13 -18.92
C ASP A 47 21.60 -2.10 -17.91
N SER A 48 20.71 -1.27 -17.35
CA SER A 48 21.08 -0.31 -16.30
C SER A 48 21.56 -0.99 -15.01
N ILE A 49 20.95 -2.11 -14.62
CA ILE A 49 21.33 -2.86 -13.41
C ILE A 49 22.67 -3.56 -13.62
N ARG A 50 22.91 -4.12 -14.82
CA ARG A 50 24.18 -4.75 -15.19
C ARG A 50 25.34 -3.76 -15.08
N LEU A 51 25.19 -2.56 -15.66
CA LEU A 51 26.20 -1.49 -15.56
C LEU A 51 26.49 -1.12 -14.10
N SER A 52 25.45 -1.04 -13.26
CA SER A 52 25.62 -0.73 -11.83
C SER A 52 26.33 -1.85 -11.05
N LEU A 53 26.10 -3.12 -11.42
CA LEU A 53 26.78 -4.26 -10.81
C LEU A 53 28.27 -4.32 -11.17
N ASP A 54 28.62 -4.01 -12.42
CA ASP A 54 30.02 -3.95 -12.87
C ASP A 54 30.78 -2.82 -12.15
N ASP A 55 30.15 -1.66 -11.96
CA ASP A 55 30.71 -0.54 -11.20
C ASP A 55 30.96 -0.88 -9.73
N VAL A 56 30.01 -1.59 -9.10
CA VAL A 56 30.13 -2.08 -7.73
C VAL A 56 31.26 -3.09 -7.61
N HIS A 57 31.35 -4.02 -8.55
CA HIS A 57 32.42 -5.01 -8.56
C HIS A 57 33.80 -4.33 -8.66
N ALA A 58 33.93 -3.34 -9.55
CA ALA A 58 35.17 -2.56 -9.68
C ALA A 58 35.54 -1.83 -8.37
N HIS A 59 34.57 -1.26 -7.66
CA HIS A 59 34.79 -0.58 -6.38
C HIS A 59 35.20 -1.56 -5.27
N LEU A 60 34.60 -2.76 -5.22
CA LEU A 60 34.94 -3.79 -4.24
C LEU A 60 36.35 -4.35 -4.46
N VAL A 61 36.73 -4.58 -5.71
CA VAL A 61 38.09 -5.02 -6.09
C VAL A 61 39.13 -3.97 -5.67
N HIS A 62 38.83 -2.68 -5.85
CA HIS A 62 39.73 -1.60 -5.43
C HIS A 62 39.83 -1.48 -3.90
N ALA A 63 38.73 -1.70 -3.16
CA ALA A 63 38.70 -1.64 -1.70
C ALA A 63 39.43 -2.81 -1.02
N ALA A 64 39.45 -4.00 -1.65
CA ALA A 64 40.10 -5.21 -1.14
C ALA A 64 41.64 -5.11 -1.05
N SER A 65 42.25 -4.09 -1.67
CA SER A 65 43.71 -3.87 -1.72
C SER A 65 44.38 -3.59 -0.36
N GLY A 66 43.60 -3.38 0.71
CA GLY A 66 44.12 -2.81 1.96
C GLY A 66 44.26 -3.74 3.17
N ARG A 67 43.50 -4.84 3.31
CA ARG A 67 43.51 -5.70 4.51
C ARG A 67 43.10 -7.15 4.21
N ALA A 68 43.89 -8.11 4.71
CA ALA A 68 43.70 -9.54 4.45
C ALA A 68 42.42 -10.14 5.06
N ALA A 69 41.94 -9.63 6.21
CA ALA A 69 40.74 -10.14 6.89
C ALA A 69 39.41 -9.73 6.21
N ASP A 70 39.44 -8.67 5.39
CA ASP A 70 38.27 -8.22 4.63
C ASP A 70 38.17 -8.95 3.28
N ARG A 71 39.26 -9.58 2.82
CA ARG A 71 39.37 -10.21 1.50
C ARG A 71 38.46 -11.43 1.34
N GLU A 72 38.38 -12.29 2.35
CA GLU A 72 37.50 -13.49 2.30
C GLU A 72 36.01 -13.12 2.24
N GLN A 73 35.59 -12.08 2.97
CA GLN A 73 34.20 -11.58 2.91
C GLN A 73 33.89 -10.88 1.59
N LEU A 74 34.85 -10.13 1.04
CA LEU A 74 34.72 -9.49 -0.26
C LEU A 74 34.71 -10.50 -1.40
N ASP A 75 35.51 -11.56 -1.33
CA ASP A 75 35.53 -12.66 -2.30
C ASP A 75 34.21 -13.44 -2.28
N ALA A 76 33.62 -13.66 -1.10
CA ALA A 76 32.30 -14.30 -0.97
C ALA A 76 31.17 -13.45 -1.56
N VAL A 77 31.19 -12.12 -1.33
CA VAL A 77 30.23 -11.18 -1.94
C VAL A 77 30.44 -11.11 -3.47
N GLY A 78 31.68 -11.04 -3.93
CA GLY A 78 32.03 -11.04 -5.36
C GLY A 78 31.57 -12.31 -6.08
N SER A 79 31.80 -13.49 -5.49
CA SER A 79 31.32 -14.77 -6.02
C SER A 79 29.78 -14.82 -6.09
N MET A 80 29.09 -14.36 -5.05
CA MET A 80 27.63 -14.32 -5.02
C MET A 80 27.04 -13.36 -6.07
N LEU A 81 27.62 -12.16 -6.23
CA LEU A 81 27.21 -11.20 -7.26
C LEU A 81 27.46 -11.76 -8.66
N THR A 82 28.56 -12.48 -8.86
CA THR A 82 28.86 -13.16 -10.13
C THR A 82 27.81 -14.24 -10.42
N THR A 83 27.45 -15.09 -9.45
CA THR A 83 26.41 -16.11 -9.63
C THR A 83 25.03 -15.52 -9.96
N HIS A 84 24.66 -14.42 -9.28
CA HIS A 84 23.41 -13.71 -9.59
C HIS A 84 23.46 -13.05 -10.96
N SER A 85 24.59 -12.43 -11.33
CA SER A 85 24.80 -11.83 -12.65
C SER A 85 24.68 -12.86 -13.78
N VAL A 86 25.25 -14.06 -13.59
CA VAL A 86 25.12 -15.18 -14.55
C VAL A 86 23.67 -15.64 -14.64
N THR A 87 23.00 -15.87 -13.50
CA THR A 87 21.59 -16.30 -13.48
C THR A 87 20.67 -15.28 -14.16
N ILE A 88 20.90 -14.00 -13.90
CA ILE A 88 20.14 -12.90 -14.53
C ILE A 88 20.44 -12.88 -16.03
N SER A 89 21.70 -12.98 -16.45
CA SER A 89 22.09 -13.00 -17.86
C SER A 89 21.46 -14.17 -18.62
N GLU A 90 21.41 -15.37 -18.01
CA GLU A 90 20.72 -16.53 -18.58
C GLU A 90 19.21 -16.31 -18.71
N LYS A 91 18.56 -15.70 -17.71
CA LYS A 91 17.13 -15.33 -17.78
C LYS A 91 16.89 -14.28 -18.88
N ILE A 92 17.80 -13.32 -19.06
CA ILE A 92 17.71 -12.29 -20.11
C ILE A 92 17.82 -12.91 -21.50
N GLU A 93 18.82 -13.74 -21.74
CA GLU A 93 19.02 -14.37 -23.05
C GLU A 93 17.85 -15.29 -23.41
N LYS A 94 17.28 -16.00 -22.43
CA LYS A 94 16.02 -16.76 -22.62
C LYS A 94 14.85 -15.87 -23.02
N LEU A 95 14.69 -14.70 -22.37
CA LEU A 95 13.63 -13.75 -22.73
C LEU A 95 13.83 -13.17 -24.13
N ARG A 96 15.07 -12.88 -24.52
CA ARG A 96 15.42 -12.40 -25.87
C ARG A 96 15.10 -13.44 -26.94
N ALA A 97 15.43 -14.71 -26.71
CA ALA A 97 15.06 -15.81 -27.62
C ALA A 97 13.54 -15.94 -27.80
N ILE A 98 12.77 -15.81 -26.70
CA ILE A 98 11.30 -15.78 -26.73
C ILE A 98 10.77 -14.58 -27.56
N ILE A 99 11.36 -13.39 -27.39
CA ILE A 99 10.97 -12.18 -28.14
C ILE A 99 11.30 -12.29 -29.62
N ALA A 100 12.46 -12.86 -29.95
CA ALA A 100 12.93 -13.05 -31.32
C ALA A 100 12.14 -14.15 -32.06
N GLY A 101 11.33 -14.93 -31.35
CA GLY A 101 10.60 -16.07 -31.91
C GLY A 101 11.51 -17.23 -32.30
N GLU A 102 12.71 -17.29 -31.72
CA GLU A 102 13.75 -18.29 -32.03
C GLU A 102 13.59 -19.58 -31.21
N ASP A 103 12.66 -19.59 -30.25
CA ASP A 103 12.39 -20.75 -29.39
C ASP A 103 11.05 -21.42 -29.77
N GLU A 104 11.12 -22.39 -30.69
CA GLU A 104 9.96 -23.14 -31.21
C GLU A 104 9.27 -23.98 -30.12
N GLU A 105 9.96 -24.35 -29.04
CA GLU A 105 9.43 -25.18 -27.95
C GLU A 105 8.32 -24.45 -27.14
N TYR A 106 8.31 -23.11 -27.18
CA TYR A 106 7.31 -22.28 -26.52
C TYR A 106 6.16 -21.80 -27.43
N SER A 107 6.26 -21.99 -28.75
CA SER A 107 5.16 -21.71 -29.70
C SER A 107 3.95 -22.63 -29.48
N SER A 108 4.15 -23.79 -28.83
CA SER A 108 3.11 -24.80 -28.59
C SER A 108 2.62 -24.90 -27.15
N VAL A 109 3.01 -23.97 -26.26
CA VAL A 109 2.31 -23.86 -24.97
C VAL A 109 0.91 -23.36 -25.29
N GLU A 110 -0.06 -24.28 -25.35
CA GLU A 110 -1.48 -23.96 -25.25
C GLU A 110 -1.60 -22.97 -24.10
N ILE A 111 -1.79 -21.71 -24.47
CA ILE A 111 -2.13 -20.62 -23.56
C ILE A 111 -3.47 -21.04 -23.01
N ASN A 112 -3.45 -21.83 -21.93
CA ASN A 112 -4.58 -22.18 -21.13
C ASN A 112 -5.08 -20.84 -20.59
N ARG A 113 -6.00 -20.22 -21.33
CA ARG A 113 -6.53 -18.89 -21.05
C ARG A 113 -7.38 -19.08 -19.80
N LYS A 114 -6.74 -19.02 -18.63
CA LYS A 114 -7.45 -18.72 -17.39
C LYS A 114 -8.40 -17.56 -17.71
N PRO A 115 -9.67 -17.64 -17.31
CA PRO A 115 -10.63 -16.56 -17.51
C PRO A 115 -9.95 -15.24 -17.12
N ASP A 116 -10.17 -14.20 -17.91
CA ASP A 116 -9.61 -12.87 -17.61
C ASP A 116 -9.97 -12.51 -16.18
N ARG A 117 -8.96 -12.45 -15.30
CA ARG A 117 -9.13 -12.20 -13.86
C ARG A 117 -9.91 -10.91 -13.62
N ARG A 118 -9.78 -9.94 -14.53
CA ARG A 118 -10.53 -8.69 -14.51
C ARG A 118 -12.04 -8.93 -14.57
N VAL A 119 -12.51 -9.74 -15.51
CA VAL A 119 -13.95 -10.06 -15.70
C VAL A 119 -14.51 -10.78 -14.48
N PHE A 120 -13.67 -11.50 -13.72
CA PHE A 120 -14.08 -12.17 -12.51
C PHE A 120 -14.18 -11.21 -11.32
N LEU A 121 -13.15 -10.38 -11.07
CA LEU A 121 -13.14 -9.44 -9.96
C LEU A 121 -14.15 -8.29 -10.15
N GLU A 122 -14.47 -7.92 -11.39
CA GLU A 122 -15.54 -6.94 -11.65
C GLU A 122 -16.94 -7.43 -11.21
N LYS A 123 -17.13 -8.74 -10.98
CA LYS A 123 -18.41 -9.32 -10.54
C LYS A 123 -18.57 -9.37 -9.03
N ILE A 124 -17.50 -9.14 -8.25
CA ILE A 124 -17.62 -9.13 -6.80
C ILE A 124 -18.02 -7.73 -6.33
N SER A 125 -18.93 -7.67 -5.36
CA SER A 125 -19.25 -6.43 -4.65
C SER A 125 -18.13 -6.12 -3.66
N ALA A 126 -17.04 -5.52 -4.15
CA ALA A 126 -15.90 -5.17 -3.32
C ALA A 126 -16.15 -3.91 -2.50
N LEU A 127 -15.60 -3.87 -1.27
CA LEU A 127 -15.63 -2.72 -0.37
C LEU A 127 -14.20 -2.38 0.09
N PHE A 128 -13.79 -1.12 0.00
CA PHE A 128 -12.48 -0.68 0.47
C PHE A 128 -12.64 0.47 1.45
N LEU A 129 -12.07 0.30 2.65
CA LEU A 129 -11.93 1.38 3.63
C LEU A 129 -10.52 1.95 3.47
N VAL A 130 -10.41 3.21 3.06
CA VAL A 130 -9.12 3.85 2.76
C VAL A 130 -8.92 5.01 3.72
N GLY A 131 -7.78 5.08 4.38
CA GLY A 131 -7.47 6.21 5.25
C GLY A 131 -6.00 6.26 5.61
N HIS A 132 -5.60 7.30 6.33
CA HIS A 132 -4.26 7.37 6.87
C HIS A 132 -4.19 6.49 8.13
N ALA A 133 -3.03 5.88 8.39
CA ALA A 133 -2.80 5.22 9.65
C ALA A 133 -3.11 6.18 10.81
N ARG A 134 -3.74 5.68 11.88
CA ARG A 134 -4.17 6.50 13.04
C ARG A 134 -5.37 7.44 12.79
N SER A 135 -6.01 7.38 11.64
CA SER A 135 -7.29 8.07 11.39
C SER A 135 -8.53 7.29 11.87
N GLY A 136 -8.33 6.15 12.55
CA GLY A 136 -9.41 5.31 13.07
C GLY A 136 -9.91 4.24 12.07
N THR A 137 -9.09 3.90 11.07
CA THR A 137 -9.42 2.88 10.07
C THR A 137 -9.74 1.54 10.73
N THR A 138 -8.97 1.11 11.72
CA THR A 138 -9.22 -0.17 12.44
C THR A 138 -10.60 -0.20 13.10
N VAL A 139 -10.98 0.85 13.86
CA VAL A 139 -12.27 0.87 14.56
C VAL A 139 -13.44 0.95 13.59
N LEU A 140 -13.32 1.66 12.47
CA LEU A 140 -14.37 1.68 11.44
C LEU A 140 -14.44 0.33 10.71
N ASN A 141 -13.30 -0.30 10.43
CA ASN A 141 -13.26 -1.63 9.81
C ASN A 141 -13.96 -2.68 10.68
N ASP A 142 -13.66 -2.67 11.98
CA ASP A 142 -14.30 -3.55 12.95
C ASP A 142 -15.80 -3.27 13.06
N ALA A 143 -16.20 -2.00 13.00
CA ALA A 143 -17.61 -1.60 13.02
C ALA A 143 -18.36 -2.14 11.80
N LEU A 144 -17.80 -2.00 10.59
CA LEU A 144 -18.36 -2.58 9.36
C LEU A 144 -18.46 -4.11 9.45
N ASN A 145 -17.44 -4.77 10.02
CA ASN A 145 -17.39 -6.21 10.21
C ASN A 145 -18.43 -6.77 11.20
N MET A 146 -19.08 -5.92 12.00
CA MET A 146 -20.22 -6.32 12.84
C MET A 146 -21.43 -6.72 12.00
N SER A 147 -21.53 -6.23 10.77
CA SER A 147 -22.57 -6.66 9.84
C SER A 147 -22.39 -8.13 9.43
N PRO A 148 -23.47 -8.94 9.39
CA PRO A 148 -23.39 -10.29 8.84
C PRO A 148 -23.11 -10.28 7.34
N ASP A 149 -23.40 -9.19 6.64
CA ASP A 149 -23.29 -9.07 5.18
C ASP A 149 -21.89 -8.68 4.70
N ILE A 150 -21.00 -8.29 5.61
CA ILE A 150 -19.70 -7.69 5.29
C ILE A 150 -18.57 -8.55 5.85
N TRP A 151 -17.55 -8.76 5.02
CA TRP A 151 -16.25 -9.29 5.41
C TRP A 151 -15.11 -8.37 4.94
N MET A 152 -14.54 -7.62 5.86
CA MET A 152 -13.38 -6.77 5.63
C MET A 152 -12.14 -7.38 6.27
N PHE A 153 -11.11 -7.63 5.46
CA PHE A 153 -9.76 -7.80 5.97
C PHE A 153 -9.22 -6.45 6.49
N GLY A 154 -8.25 -6.48 7.39
CA GLY A 154 -7.54 -5.31 7.88
C GLY A 154 -6.11 -5.33 7.39
N GLU A 155 -5.70 -4.32 6.62
CA GLU A 155 -4.34 -4.17 6.10
C GLU A 155 -3.84 -5.43 5.35
N ALA A 156 -4.73 -6.14 4.64
CA ALA A 156 -4.31 -7.18 3.71
C ALA A 156 -3.46 -6.60 2.59
N ASN A 157 -3.75 -5.34 2.21
CA ASN A 157 -3.08 -4.59 1.17
C ASN A 157 -3.10 -5.36 -0.16
N PHE A 158 -4.29 -5.74 -0.64
CA PHE A 158 -4.43 -6.57 -1.85
C PHE A 158 -3.74 -5.99 -3.09
N HIS A 159 -3.63 -4.66 -3.19
CA HIS A 159 -2.84 -4.00 -4.24
C HIS A 159 -1.35 -4.39 -4.26
N TYR A 160 -0.82 -4.87 -3.14
CA TYR A 160 0.54 -5.38 -2.99
C TYR A 160 0.59 -6.91 -2.88
N SER A 161 -0.31 -7.49 -2.08
CA SER A 161 -0.27 -8.89 -1.68
C SER A 161 -1.30 -9.78 -2.38
N GLY A 162 -2.18 -9.21 -3.20
CA GLY A 162 -3.33 -9.91 -3.78
C GLY A 162 -2.94 -11.12 -4.61
N GLU A 163 -1.77 -11.10 -5.22
CA GLU A 163 -1.21 -12.19 -6.03
C GLU A 163 -0.32 -13.17 -5.23
N ARG A 164 -0.07 -12.89 -3.94
CA ARG A 164 0.74 -13.74 -3.08
C ARG A 164 0.06 -15.10 -2.91
N ARG A 165 0.79 -16.16 -3.27
CA ARG A 165 0.37 -17.55 -2.99
C ARG A 165 0.41 -17.84 -1.49
N ASP A 166 -0.42 -18.78 -1.06
CA ASP A 166 -0.58 -19.15 0.35
C ASP A 166 -0.99 -17.95 1.22
N PHE A 167 -1.88 -17.11 0.66
CA PHE A 167 -2.34 -15.86 1.27
C PHE A 167 -2.81 -16.06 2.72
N GLN A 168 -3.60 -17.12 2.96
CA GLN A 168 -4.14 -17.41 4.29
C GLN A 168 -3.05 -17.57 5.36
N SER A 169 -2.03 -18.39 5.06
CA SER A 169 -0.94 -18.67 6.01
C SER A 169 -0.14 -17.41 6.29
N TRP A 170 0.22 -16.67 5.23
CA TRP A 170 0.92 -15.40 5.36
C TRP A 170 0.12 -14.38 6.18
N TYR A 171 -1.16 -14.19 5.86
CA TYR A 171 -2.02 -13.20 6.50
C TYR A 171 -2.19 -13.49 7.99
N ASN A 172 -2.46 -14.76 8.32
CA ASN A 172 -2.61 -15.19 9.71
C ASN A 172 -1.30 -15.08 10.49
N GLU A 173 -0.16 -15.45 9.89
CA GLU A 173 1.15 -15.30 10.52
C GLU A 173 1.46 -13.82 10.81
N MET A 174 1.21 -12.94 9.84
CA MET A 174 1.42 -11.51 9.98
C MET A 174 0.60 -10.93 11.13
N HIS A 175 -0.71 -11.18 11.19
CA HIS A 175 -1.55 -10.59 12.23
C HIS A 175 -1.40 -11.23 13.61
N GLN A 176 -1.27 -12.55 13.69
CA GLN A 176 -1.27 -13.24 14.97
C GLN A 176 0.11 -13.25 15.62
N HIS A 177 1.16 -13.50 14.84
CA HIS A 177 2.51 -13.67 15.39
C HIS A 177 3.31 -12.38 15.40
N LEU A 178 3.22 -11.55 14.37
CA LEU A 178 3.99 -10.29 14.34
C LEU A 178 3.30 -9.18 15.13
N PHE A 179 1.96 -9.10 15.07
CA PHE A 179 1.21 -8.02 15.71
C PHE A 179 0.47 -8.44 16.99
N GLY A 180 0.33 -9.74 17.27
CA GLY A 180 -0.35 -10.21 18.47
C GLY A 180 -1.85 -9.87 18.48
N ASN A 181 -2.45 -9.72 17.31
CA ASN A 181 -3.84 -9.29 17.19
C ASN A 181 -4.82 -10.40 17.63
N PRO A 182 -6.00 -10.06 18.20
CA PRO A 182 -7.03 -11.03 18.52
C PRO A 182 -7.59 -11.67 17.24
N PHE A 183 -8.27 -12.82 17.37
CA PHE A 183 -8.92 -13.50 16.25
C PHE A 183 -10.28 -12.84 15.93
N THR A 184 -10.33 -12.03 14.87
CA THR A 184 -11.56 -11.40 14.35
C THR A 184 -11.62 -11.51 12.82
N LYS A 185 -12.74 -11.13 12.19
CA LYS A 185 -12.83 -11.04 10.71
C LYS A 185 -11.71 -10.16 10.12
N THR A 186 -11.38 -9.08 10.83
CA THR A 186 -10.34 -8.11 10.43
C THR A 186 -8.95 -8.73 10.41
N THR A 187 -8.63 -9.70 11.27
CA THR A 187 -7.24 -10.12 11.54
C THR A 187 -7.00 -11.61 11.32
N HIS A 188 -8.02 -12.35 10.89
CA HIS A 188 -7.93 -13.78 10.63
C HIS A 188 -8.59 -14.16 9.30
N CYS A 189 -7.81 -14.82 8.45
CA CYS A 189 -8.25 -15.42 7.20
C CYS A 189 -8.66 -16.89 7.43
N PRO A 190 -9.94 -17.25 7.22
CA PRO A 190 -10.43 -18.62 7.42
C PRO A 190 -9.85 -19.59 6.39
N LYS A 191 -9.83 -20.88 6.72
CA LYS A 191 -9.39 -21.93 5.78
C LYS A 191 -10.54 -22.31 4.84
N LEU A 192 -10.69 -21.57 3.73
CA LEU A 192 -11.76 -21.79 2.73
C LEU A 192 -11.25 -22.36 1.41
N LEU A 193 -9.95 -22.23 1.15
CA LEU A 193 -9.29 -22.67 -0.07
C LEU A 193 -8.04 -23.49 0.26
N ASP A 194 -7.56 -24.24 -0.73
CA ASP A 194 -6.35 -25.03 -0.62
C ASP A 194 -5.07 -24.17 -0.69
N ARG A 195 -3.93 -24.82 -0.43
CA ARG A 195 -2.61 -24.19 -0.57
C ARG A 195 -2.41 -23.66 -1.99
N GLY A 196 -1.69 -22.56 -2.09
CA GLY A 196 -1.41 -21.85 -3.34
C GLY A 196 -2.45 -20.78 -3.70
N ALA A 197 -3.61 -20.73 -3.01
CA ALA A 197 -4.61 -19.69 -3.23
C ALA A 197 -4.07 -18.29 -2.94
N THR A 198 -4.47 -17.33 -3.78
CA THR A 198 -4.09 -15.92 -3.63
C THR A 198 -5.12 -15.12 -2.83
N GLY A 199 -4.80 -13.87 -2.49
CA GLY A 199 -5.75 -12.98 -1.81
C GLY A 199 -7.00 -12.70 -2.65
N GLU A 200 -6.83 -12.57 -3.96
CA GLU A 200 -7.93 -12.41 -4.92
C GLU A 200 -8.84 -13.65 -4.95
N ASP A 201 -8.28 -14.86 -4.93
CA ASP A 201 -9.06 -16.09 -4.84
C ASP A 201 -9.89 -16.13 -3.53
N TYR A 202 -9.35 -15.57 -2.46
CA TYR A 202 -10.05 -15.44 -1.18
C TYR A 202 -11.21 -14.45 -1.23
N LEU A 203 -11.02 -13.27 -1.83
CA LEU A 203 -12.11 -12.31 -2.06
C LEU A 203 -13.23 -12.96 -2.88
N ALA A 204 -12.86 -13.64 -3.98
CA ALA A 204 -13.76 -14.42 -4.82
C ALA A 204 -14.56 -15.48 -4.06
N LYS A 205 -13.90 -16.20 -3.16
CA LYS A 205 -14.54 -17.26 -2.38
C LYS A 205 -15.49 -16.69 -1.35
N LEU A 206 -15.07 -15.63 -0.64
CA LEU A 206 -15.85 -14.98 0.40
C LEU A 206 -17.10 -14.28 -0.13
N SER A 207 -17.08 -13.78 -1.37
CA SER A 207 -18.24 -13.13 -1.98
C SER A 207 -19.43 -14.08 -2.23
N ASN A 208 -19.24 -15.39 -2.05
CA ASN A 208 -20.35 -16.35 -2.05
C ASN A 208 -21.11 -16.41 -0.71
N TYR A 209 -20.51 -15.87 0.36
CA TYR A 209 -21.07 -15.90 1.72
C TYR A 209 -21.44 -14.51 2.24
N TYR A 210 -20.79 -13.47 1.69
CA TYR A 210 -20.95 -12.09 2.12
C TYR A 210 -21.34 -11.22 0.93
N ARG A 211 -22.23 -10.26 1.18
CA ARG A 211 -22.63 -9.27 0.18
C ARG A 211 -21.46 -8.37 -0.19
N PHE A 212 -20.63 -7.99 0.78
CA PHE A 212 -19.42 -7.20 0.54
C PHE A 212 -18.19 -7.90 1.10
N VAL A 213 -17.12 -7.87 0.32
CA VAL A 213 -15.80 -8.40 0.71
C VAL A 213 -14.73 -7.37 0.39
N GLY A 214 -13.70 -7.28 1.22
CA GLY A 214 -12.87 -6.09 1.12
C GLY A 214 -11.66 -6.01 2.03
N ASP A 215 -11.06 -4.82 2.03
CA ASP A 215 -9.84 -4.51 2.77
C ASP A 215 -9.88 -3.09 3.37
N GLY A 216 -9.44 -3.00 4.62
CA GLY A 216 -9.12 -1.74 5.28
C GLY A 216 -7.67 -1.37 5.03
N VAL A 217 -7.43 -0.38 4.20
CA VAL A 217 -6.10 0.11 3.82
C VAL A 217 -5.76 1.37 4.62
N ALA A 218 -4.76 1.23 5.50
CA ALA A 218 -4.23 2.32 6.30
C ALA A 218 -2.86 2.76 5.75
N PHE A 219 -2.84 3.87 5.03
CA PHE A 219 -1.61 4.39 4.42
C PHE A 219 -0.67 5.02 5.44
N ARG A 220 0.63 4.75 5.25
CA ARG A 220 1.75 5.52 5.81
C ARG A 220 2.64 6.03 4.68
N ASP A 221 3.82 6.55 5.01
CA ASP A 221 4.77 7.05 4.03
C ASP A 221 5.28 5.95 3.09
N GLU A 222 5.57 6.31 1.84
CA GLU A 222 5.99 5.36 0.80
C GLU A 222 7.37 4.74 1.07
N THR A 223 8.24 5.43 1.80
CA THR A 223 9.54 4.89 2.22
C THR A 223 9.38 3.66 3.12
N LEU A 224 8.19 3.47 3.70
CA LEU A 224 7.83 2.30 4.51
C LEU A 224 7.17 1.17 3.68
N GLY A 225 7.17 1.29 2.35
CA GLY A 225 6.68 0.26 1.42
C GLY A 225 5.22 0.44 0.98
N TYR A 226 4.54 1.49 1.41
CA TYR A 226 3.22 1.86 0.90
C TYR A 226 3.37 2.51 -0.49
N SER A 227 2.43 2.28 -1.40
CA SER A 227 2.48 2.91 -2.73
C SER A 227 1.09 3.38 -3.14
N PHE A 228 0.92 4.71 -3.15
CA PHE A 228 -0.34 5.35 -3.50
C PHE A 228 -0.68 5.10 -4.98
N ASP A 229 0.32 5.19 -5.85
CA ASP A 229 0.15 5.01 -7.29
C ASP A 229 -0.20 3.56 -7.62
N ARG A 230 0.51 2.60 -7.03
CA ARG A 230 0.20 1.16 -7.21
C ARG A 230 -1.19 0.82 -6.70
N PHE A 231 -1.62 1.40 -5.58
CA PHE A 231 -2.99 1.25 -5.11
C PHE A 231 -3.97 1.75 -6.18
N MET A 232 -3.80 2.98 -6.66
CA MET A 232 -4.70 3.57 -7.66
C MET A 232 -4.74 2.76 -8.96
N GLU A 233 -3.59 2.35 -9.49
CA GLU A 233 -3.49 1.51 -10.68
C GLU A 233 -4.23 0.18 -10.50
N TYR A 234 -4.03 -0.47 -9.36
CA TYR A 234 -4.69 -1.73 -9.03
C TYR A 234 -6.21 -1.55 -8.94
N GLN A 235 -6.68 -0.52 -8.24
CA GLN A 235 -8.11 -0.27 -8.07
C GLN A 235 -8.79 0.10 -9.40
N GLN A 236 -8.16 0.94 -10.22
CA GLN A 236 -8.69 1.28 -11.56
C GLN A 236 -8.76 0.06 -12.47
N ARG A 237 -7.79 -0.85 -12.36
CA ARG A 237 -7.70 -2.03 -13.21
C ARG A 237 -8.72 -3.11 -12.85
N TYR A 238 -8.95 -3.35 -11.56
CA TYR A 238 -9.71 -4.52 -11.10
C TYR A 238 -10.98 -4.20 -10.32
N PHE A 239 -11.10 -2.99 -9.76
CA PHE A 239 -12.14 -2.64 -8.78
C PHE A 239 -12.76 -1.27 -9.07
N PHE A 240 -12.87 -0.89 -10.35
CA PHE A 240 -13.42 0.40 -10.73
C PHE A 240 -14.86 0.60 -10.22
N GLY A 241 -15.69 -0.45 -10.24
CA GLY A 241 -17.07 -0.42 -9.74
C GLY A 241 -17.22 -0.68 -8.23
N ALA A 242 -16.14 -0.88 -7.49
CA ALA A 242 -16.19 -1.18 -6.06
C ALA A 242 -16.71 0.00 -5.22
N HIS A 243 -17.07 -0.28 -3.97
CA HIS A 243 -17.48 0.74 -3.01
C HIS A 243 -16.28 1.19 -2.19
N TYR A 244 -16.10 2.50 -2.07
CA TYR A 244 -15.02 3.10 -1.30
C TYR A 244 -15.59 3.91 -0.12
N ILE A 245 -14.96 3.75 1.04
CA ILE A 245 -15.16 4.62 2.21
C ILE A 245 -13.81 5.22 2.54
N CYS A 246 -13.65 6.51 2.28
CA CYS A 246 -12.45 7.25 2.64
C CYS A 246 -12.62 7.83 4.06
N LEU A 247 -11.86 7.32 5.01
CA LEU A 247 -11.86 7.80 6.39
C LEU A 247 -10.75 8.85 6.59
N LEU A 248 -11.19 10.05 6.93
CA LEU A 248 -10.34 11.19 7.23
C LEU A 248 -10.45 11.55 8.70
N ARG A 249 -9.36 12.06 9.26
CA ARG A 249 -9.30 12.57 10.64
C ARG A 249 -8.44 13.82 10.65
N SER A 250 -8.67 14.72 11.59
CA SER A 250 -7.90 15.95 11.74
C SER A 250 -6.39 15.68 11.75
N PRO A 251 -5.59 16.56 11.14
CA PRO A 251 -4.14 16.37 11.07
C PRO A 251 -3.53 16.37 12.48
N ARG A 252 -4.05 17.22 13.38
CA ARG A 252 -3.70 17.26 14.81
C ARG A 252 -3.78 15.88 15.44
N ALA A 253 -4.96 15.28 15.43
CA ALA A 253 -5.21 14.01 16.12
C ALA A 253 -4.47 12.84 15.45
N THR A 254 -4.37 12.87 14.12
CA THR A 254 -3.69 11.81 13.34
C THR A 254 -2.18 11.83 13.60
N LEU A 255 -1.54 13.00 13.47
CA LEU A 255 -0.08 13.15 13.58
C LEU A 255 0.38 12.95 15.03
N SER A 256 -0.30 13.53 16.02
CA SER A 256 0.03 13.29 17.43
C SER A 256 -0.13 11.82 17.81
N SER A 257 -1.11 11.10 17.23
CA SER A 257 -1.24 9.66 17.45
C SER A 257 -0.16 8.83 16.75
N ALA A 258 0.29 9.24 15.55
CA ALA A 258 1.36 8.56 14.83
C ALA A 258 2.70 8.68 15.55
N ILE A 259 3.06 9.90 15.97
CA ILE A 259 4.31 10.18 16.70
C ILE A 259 4.35 9.42 18.03
N LYS A 260 3.23 9.35 18.75
CA LYS A 260 3.15 8.53 19.99
C LYS A 260 3.36 7.05 19.75
N MET A 261 2.91 6.53 18.61
CA MET A 261 3.02 5.11 18.29
C MET A 261 4.42 4.74 17.76
N TRP A 262 5.07 5.68 17.08
CA TRP A 262 6.33 5.49 16.39
C TRP A 262 7.21 6.75 16.57
N PRO A 263 7.76 6.95 17.78
CA PRO A 263 8.43 8.20 18.17
C PRO A 263 9.79 8.41 17.49
N ASP A 264 10.38 7.35 16.94
CA ASP A 264 11.71 7.39 16.32
C ASP A 264 11.68 7.75 14.82
N ASP A 265 10.49 7.80 14.21
CA ASP A 265 10.33 8.15 12.80
C ASP A 265 10.35 9.67 12.60
N ASP A 266 10.80 10.11 11.43
CA ASP A 266 10.80 11.52 11.05
C ASP A 266 9.37 12.06 10.88
N VAL A 267 9.04 13.13 11.61
CA VAL A 267 7.77 13.85 11.55
C VAL A 267 7.40 14.25 10.11
N ALA A 268 8.40 14.56 9.29
CA ALA A 268 8.19 14.92 7.89
C ALA A 268 7.53 13.80 7.08
N LEU A 269 7.80 12.53 7.42
CA LEU A 269 7.19 11.38 6.78
C LEU A 269 5.68 11.35 7.08
N TYR A 270 5.28 11.62 8.33
CA TYR A 270 3.86 11.64 8.70
C TYR A 270 3.08 12.76 8.04
N VAL A 271 3.67 13.96 7.97
CA VAL A 271 3.04 15.11 7.30
C VAL A 271 2.84 14.82 5.82
N ARG A 272 3.88 14.28 5.17
CA ARG A 272 3.85 13.92 3.75
C ARG A 272 2.81 12.83 3.48
N SER A 273 2.84 11.74 4.25
CA SER A 273 1.89 10.64 4.09
C SER A 273 0.46 11.08 4.35
N TYR A 274 0.23 11.92 5.37
CA TYR A 274 -1.11 12.45 5.65
C TYR A 274 -1.69 13.24 4.48
N LEU A 275 -0.92 14.18 3.92
CA LEU A 275 -1.36 14.98 2.77
C LEU A 275 -1.53 14.14 1.50
N ARG A 276 -0.67 13.14 1.29
CA ARG A 276 -0.84 12.19 0.17
C ARG A 276 -2.08 11.34 0.34
N THR A 277 -2.43 10.93 1.56
CA THR A 277 -3.68 10.23 1.81
C THR A 277 -4.89 11.13 1.60
N LEU A 278 -4.84 12.42 1.99
CA LEU A 278 -5.89 13.37 1.63
C LEU A 278 -6.06 13.47 0.11
N LEU A 279 -4.97 13.65 -0.63
CA LEU A 279 -4.98 13.69 -2.09
C LEU A 279 -5.58 12.41 -2.68
N LEU A 280 -5.16 11.24 -2.17
CA LEU A 280 -5.69 9.96 -2.59
C LEU A 280 -7.21 9.88 -2.38
N CYS A 281 -7.73 10.29 -1.22
CA CYS A 281 -9.16 10.29 -0.96
C CYS A 281 -9.93 11.22 -1.92
N VAL A 282 -9.35 12.38 -2.28
CA VAL A 282 -9.95 13.26 -3.30
C VAL A 282 -9.91 12.57 -4.67
N ASP A 283 -8.79 11.96 -5.06
CA ASP A 283 -8.67 11.23 -6.33
C ASP A 283 -9.67 10.07 -6.40
N ILE A 284 -9.82 9.31 -5.31
CA ILE A 284 -10.81 8.22 -5.23
C ILE A 284 -12.22 8.76 -5.46
N SER A 285 -12.60 9.84 -4.76
CA SER A 285 -13.94 10.43 -4.87
C SER A 285 -14.27 10.99 -6.26
N ARG A 286 -13.25 11.35 -7.04
CA ARG A 286 -13.41 11.88 -8.41
C ARG A 286 -13.42 10.79 -9.46
N ILE A 287 -12.63 9.73 -9.27
CA ILE A 287 -12.40 8.70 -10.28
C ILE A 287 -13.40 7.56 -10.13
N PHE A 288 -13.67 7.12 -8.90
CA PHE A 288 -14.53 5.96 -8.67
C PHE A 288 -15.99 6.39 -8.45
N PRO A 289 -16.96 5.66 -9.04
CA PRO A 289 -18.37 6.04 -9.01
C PRO A 289 -19.00 5.92 -7.61
N ASN A 290 -18.51 5.00 -6.78
CA ASN A 290 -19.09 4.68 -5.49
C ASN A 290 -18.09 5.05 -4.39
N CYS A 291 -18.15 6.28 -3.88
CA CYS A 291 -17.28 6.74 -2.81
C CYS A 291 -18.03 7.55 -1.76
N LYS A 292 -17.75 7.26 -0.49
CA LYS A 292 -18.13 8.08 0.66
C LYS A 292 -16.89 8.62 1.36
N ILE A 293 -16.97 9.83 1.89
CA ILE A 293 -15.98 10.42 2.79
C ILE A 293 -16.57 10.42 4.19
N VAL A 294 -15.85 9.87 5.16
CA VAL A 294 -16.23 9.87 6.57
C VAL A 294 -15.19 10.68 7.33
N ILE A 295 -15.65 11.64 8.12
CA ILE A 295 -14.80 12.39 9.06
C ILE A 295 -14.90 11.71 10.42
N HIS A 296 -13.80 11.16 10.91
CA HIS A 296 -13.76 10.36 12.14
C HIS A 296 -14.33 11.11 13.35
N GLU A 297 -14.04 12.40 13.48
CA GLU A 297 -14.55 13.26 14.56
C GLU A 297 -16.08 13.44 14.52
N ASN A 298 -16.71 13.26 13.36
CA ASN A 298 -18.12 13.50 13.13
C ASN A 298 -18.94 12.20 13.04
N ILE A 299 -18.36 11.05 13.39
CA ILE A 299 -19.07 9.77 13.37
C ILE A 299 -20.20 9.80 14.41
N THR A 300 -21.42 9.60 13.95
CA THR A 300 -22.65 9.50 14.74
C THR A 300 -23.47 8.29 14.31
N GLU A 301 -24.59 7.99 14.97
CA GLU A 301 -25.55 6.98 14.50
C GLU A 301 -26.00 7.26 13.05
N ARG A 302 -26.27 8.53 12.74
CA ARG A 302 -26.63 8.97 11.39
C ARG A 302 -25.57 8.61 10.34
N THR A 303 -24.30 8.63 10.69
CA THR A 303 -23.22 8.18 9.79
C THR A 303 -23.43 6.73 9.37
N PHE A 304 -23.79 5.84 10.30
CA PHE A 304 -24.03 4.43 10.01
C PHE A 304 -25.37 4.19 9.29
N GLU A 305 -26.37 5.03 9.51
CA GLU A 305 -27.61 5.00 8.69
C GLU A 305 -27.30 5.31 7.21
N VAL A 306 -26.56 6.39 6.94
CA VAL A 306 -26.17 6.76 5.56
C VAL A 306 -25.29 5.69 4.92
N LEU A 307 -24.35 5.09 5.67
CA LEU A 307 -23.55 3.97 5.17
C LEU A 307 -24.39 2.70 4.94
N SER A 308 -25.39 2.45 5.79
CA SER A 308 -26.33 1.32 5.66
C SER A 308 -27.16 1.46 4.39
N GLU A 309 -27.68 2.67 4.11
CA GLU A 309 -28.40 2.98 2.87
C GLU A 309 -27.47 2.84 1.64
N TYR A 310 -26.26 3.39 1.72
CA TYR A 310 -25.26 3.36 0.65
C TYR A 310 -24.84 1.93 0.28
N LEU A 311 -24.58 1.07 1.26
CA LEU A 311 -24.18 -0.31 1.04
C LEU A 311 -25.38 -1.24 0.89
N ASN A 312 -26.58 -0.82 1.29
CA ASN A 312 -27.73 -1.69 1.46
C ASN A 312 -27.37 -2.90 2.37
N ALA A 313 -26.80 -2.63 3.54
CA ALA A 313 -26.36 -3.65 4.51
C ALA A 313 -26.68 -3.18 5.93
N ASP A 314 -27.12 -4.08 6.81
CA ASP A 314 -27.46 -3.69 8.19
C ASP A 314 -26.20 -3.32 8.98
N LEU A 315 -26.13 -2.04 9.37
CA LEU A 315 -25.08 -1.46 10.20
C LEU A 315 -25.60 -0.94 11.55
N SER A 316 -26.82 -1.27 11.96
CA SER A 316 -27.47 -0.75 13.18
C SER A 316 -26.65 -0.92 14.47
N ASN A 317 -25.87 -2.00 14.57
CA ASN A 317 -25.05 -2.29 15.75
C ASN A 317 -23.63 -1.68 15.69
N SER A 318 -23.23 -1.10 14.56
CA SER A 318 -21.85 -0.68 14.29
C SER A 318 -21.42 0.51 15.14
N PHE A 319 -22.33 1.45 15.42
CA PHE A 319 -22.04 2.64 16.22
C PHE A 319 -21.64 2.31 17.67
N HIS A 320 -21.98 1.13 18.17
CA HIS A 320 -21.63 0.71 19.53
C HIS A 320 -20.10 0.76 19.81
N LEU A 321 -19.26 0.56 18.78
CA LEU A 321 -17.79 0.68 18.93
C LEU A 321 -17.31 2.12 19.16
N TYR A 322 -18.14 3.12 18.87
CA TYR A 322 -17.86 4.54 19.04
C TYR A 322 -18.50 5.15 20.30
N SER A 323 -19.21 4.35 21.10
CA SER A 323 -19.77 4.81 22.38
C SER A 323 -18.69 5.38 23.32
N LYS A 324 -19.07 6.38 24.13
CA LYS A 324 -18.14 7.18 24.97
C LYS A 324 -17.25 6.34 25.89
N ASP A 325 -17.71 5.16 26.28
CA ASP A 325 -16.96 4.24 27.15
C ASP A 325 -15.75 3.60 26.46
N ARG A 326 -15.70 3.67 25.12
CA ARG A 326 -14.63 3.10 24.29
C ARG A 326 -13.71 4.15 23.67
N GLN A 327 -14.10 5.42 23.67
CA GLN A 327 -13.27 6.51 23.14
C GLN A 327 -12.28 7.01 24.20
N LYS A 328 -11.01 6.63 24.09
CA LYS A 328 -9.94 7.31 24.84
C LYS A 328 -9.89 8.76 24.37
N LYS A 329 -10.01 9.72 25.30
CA LYS A 329 -9.68 11.13 25.03
C LYS A 329 -8.20 11.20 24.64
N THR A 330 -7.91 11.22 23.35
CA THR A 330 -6.58 11.60 22.88
C THR A 330 -6.48 13.12 23.01
N GLY A 331 -5.43 13.60 23.68
CA GLY A 331 -5.14 15.03 23.67
C GLY A 331 -4.76 15.45 22.25
N ASP A 332 -5.65 16.15 21.57
CA ASP A 332 -5.41 16.68 20.23
C ASP A 332 -4.58 17.96 20.35
N SER A 333 -3.28 17.80 20.62
CA SER A 333 -2.35 18.92 20.75
C SER A 333 -1.22 18.84 19.74
N TRP A 334 -0.95 19.98 19.09
CA TRP A 334 0.23 20.17 18.25
C TRP A 334 1.54 20.14 19.05
N SER A 335 1.49 20.39 20.36
CA SER A 335 2.68 20.52 21.22
C SER A 335 3.59 19.29 21.20
N GLU A 336 3.03 18.12 20.90
CA GLU A 336 3.75 16.85 20.87
C GLU A 336 4.37 16.54 19.50
N THR A 337 4.09 17.36 18.47
CA THR A 337 4.47 17.05 17.08
C THR A 337 5.81 17.62 16.65
N GLY A 338 6.36 18.60 17.37
CA GLY A 338 7.59 19.29 16.96
C GLY A 338 7.47 20.14 15.68
N LEU A 339 6.27 20.28 15.11
CA LEU A 339 6.05 21.07 13.89
C LEU A 339 6.14 22.57 14.17
N SER A 340 6.68 23.33 13.21
CA SER A 340 6.65 24.80 13.25
C SER A 340 5.21 25.32 13.20
N LEU A 341 4.97 26.52 13.74
CA LEU A 341 3.63 27.15 13.66
C LEU A 341 3.16 27.31 12.21
N GLU A 342 4.07 27.58 11.28
CA GLU A 342 3.73 27.69 9.87
C GLU A 342 3.23 26.35 9.30
N HIS A 343 3.90 25.24 9.61
CA HIS A 343 3.47 23.92 9.17
C HIS A 343 2.12 23.52 9.76
N GLN A 344 1.90 23.80 11.04
CA GLN A 344 0.62 23.58 11.71
C GLN A 344 -0.51 24.37 11.03
N ARG A 345 -0.28 25.66 10.74
CA ARG A 345 -1.24 26.52 10.05
C ARG A 345 -1.61 25.98 8.67
N LEU A 346 -0.62 25.58 7.87
CA LEU A 346 -0.86 25.04 6.53
C LEU A 346 -1.70 23.75 6.55
N LEU A 347 -1.43 22.86 7.52
CA LEU A 347 -2.20 21.63 7.71
C LEU A 347 -3.64 21.91 8.17
N ASP A 348 -3.81 22.82 9.12
CA ASP A 348 -5.12 23.23 9.59
C ASP A 348 -5.93 23.92 8.48
N GLU A 349 -5.30 24.77 7.65
CA GLU A 349 -5.95 25.41 6.50
C GLU A 349 -6.41 24.37 5.46
N ALA A 350 -5.54 23.42 5.11
CA ALA A 350 -5.89 22.32 4.21
C ALA A 350 -7.05 21.47 4.77
N TRP A 351 -7.07 21.22 6.07
CA TRP A 351 -8.13 20.48 6.77
C TRP A 351 -9.45 21.27 6.83
N GLN A 352 -9.42 22.56 7.15
CA GLN A 352 -10.63 23.39 7.17
C GLN A 352 -11.23 23.53 5.77
N ARG A 353 -10.39 23.55 4.73
CA ARG A 353 -10.83 23.64 3.34
C ARG A 353 -11.70 22.45 2.91
N LEU A 354 -11.42 21.24 3.40
CA LEU A 354 -12.25 20.04 3.18
C LEU A 354 -13.72 20.30 3.49
N PHE A 355 -14.03 21.01 4.59
CA PHE A 355 -15.42 21.28 5.01
C PHE A 355 -16.16 22.25 4.08
N THR A 356 -15.44 22.99 3.23
CA THR A 356 -16.09 23.79 2.17
C THR A 356 -16.68 22.90 1.07
N TYR A 357 -16.10 21.71 0.89
CA TYR A 357 -16.47 20.75 -0.16
C TYR A 357 -17.25 19.55 0.37
N TYR A 358 -17.21 19.30 1.67
CA TYR A 358 -17.83 18.15 2.27
C TYR A 358 -19.34 18.35 2.49
N ASP A 359 -20.12 17.44 1.96
CA ASP A 359 -21.53 17.27 2.29
C ASP A 359 -21.65 16.23 3.41
N VAL A 360 -21.95 16.73 4.62
CA VAL A 360 -22.08 15.92 5.83
C VAL A 360 -23.30 15.00 5.78
N GLU A 361 -24.38 15.41 5.12
CA GLU A 361 -25.62 14.62 5.05
C GLU A 361 -25.45 13.40 4.15
N ASN A 362 -24.70 13.57 3.05
CA ASN A 362 -24.46 12.52 2.08
C ASN A 362 -23.12 11.80 2.26
N LEU A 363 -22.29 12.22 3.21
CA LEU A 363 -20.93 11.72 3.43
C LEU A 363 -20.12 11.74 2.12
N SER A 364 -20.10 12.86 1.41
CA SER A 364 -19.46 12.93 0.08
C SER A 364 -18.82 14.30 -0.16
N LEU A 365 -17.90 14.37 -1.14
CA LEU A 365 -17.45 15.67 -1.63
C LEU A 365 -18.39 16.17 -2.71
N ARG A 366 -18.70 17.45 -2.67
CA ARG A 366 -19.43 18.15 -3.73
C ARG A 366 -18.62 18.04 -5.02
N ASN A 367 -19.14 17.27 -5.96
CA ASN A 367 -18.43 16.90 -7.18
C ASN A 367 -18.53 17.97 -8.27
N ASP A 368 -18.24 19.23 -7.92
CA ASP A 368 -17.97 20.24 -8.94
C ASP A 368 -16.52 20.05 -9.41
N ARG A 369 -16.36 19.72 -10.69
CA ARG A 369 -15.09 19.28 -11.29
C ARG A 369 -13.99 20.33 -11.10
N ASP A 370 -14.33 21.59 -11.32
CA ASP A 370 -13.39 22.71 -11.25
C ASP A 370 -13.00 22.97 -9.79
N THR A 371 -13.98 22.89 -8.89
CA THR A 371 -13.78 23.06 -7.45
C THR A 371 -12.84 22.01 -6.84
N LEU A 372 -13.06 20.71 -7.10
CA LEU A 372 -12.20 19.66 -6.54
C LEU A 372 -10.81 19.66 -7.17
N GLN A 373 -10.69 20.04 -8.44
CA GLN A 373 -9.38 20.21 -9.08
C GLN A 373 -8.59 21.35 -8.44
N GLY A 374 -9.24 22.46 -8.09
CA GLY A 374 -8.62 23.56 -7.34
C GLY A 374 -8.08 23.07 -5.99
N TRP A 375 -8.88 22.34 -5.22
CA TRP A 375 -8.44 21.83 -3.92
C TRP A 375 -7.27 20.83 -4.03
N GLN A 376 -7.26 19.96 -5.05
CA GLN A 376 -6.11 19.09 -5.29
C GLN A 376 -4.83 19.87 -5.60
N GLN A 377 -4.92 20.96 -6.36
CA GLN A 377 -3.77 21.82 -6.64
C GLN A 377 -3.27 22.48 -5.35
N GLU A 378 -4.18 22.98 -4.51
CA GLU A 378 -3.84 23.54 -3.18
C GLU A 378 -3.15 22.50 -2.29
N LEU A 379 -3.66 21.26 -2.23
CA LEU A 379 -3.05 20.17 -1.46
C LEU A 379 -1.64 19.82 -1.98
N ARG A 380 -1.45 19.75 -3.30
CA ARG A 380 -0.13 19.53 -3.92
C ARG A 380 0.83 20.67 -3.63
N GLU A 381 0.34 21.91 -3.62
CA GLU A 381 1.13 23.10 -3.27
C GLU A 381 1.55 23.05 -1.80
N THR A 382 0.62 22.74 -0.90
CA THR A 382 0.91 22.57 0.53
C THR A 382 1.94 21.45 0.75
N LEU A 383 1.78 20.32 0.08
CA LEU A 383 2.75 19.23 0.10
C LEU A 383 4.14 19.69 -0.37
N ARG A 384 4.22 20.49 -1.44
CA ARG A 384 5.48 21.04 -1.95
C ARG A 384 6.14 22.00 -0.95
N LYS A 385 5.37 22.94 -0.39
CA LYS A 385 5.84 23.93 0.60
C LYS A 385 6.41 23.24 1.85
N LEU A 386 5.66 22.27 2.38
CA LEU A 386 6.10 21.49 3.54
C LEU A 386 7.29 20.59 3.21
N GLY A 387 7.29 19.95 2.04
CA GLY A 387 8.39 19.11 1.57
C GLY A 387 9.71 19.87 1.40
N ALA A 388 9.68 21.14 0.98
CA ALA A 388 10.87 21.98 0.87
C ALA A 388 11.42 22.43 2.24
N GLY A 389 10.54 22.73 3.19
CA GLY A 389 10.94 23.20 4.54
C GLY A 389 11.39 22.11 5.50
N LEU A 390 10.93 20.86 5.32
CA LEU A 390 11.24 19.74 6.22
C LEU A 390 12.60 19.07 5.94
N VAL A 391 13.22 19.32 4.79
CA VAL A 391 14.55 18.76 4.45
C VAL A 391 15.70 19.57 5.06
N SER A 392 15.44 20.82 5.49
CA SER A 392 16.47 21.75 5.97
C SER A 392 16.74 21.75 7.48
N SER A 393 16.15 20.84 8.25
CA SER A 393 16.17 20.90 9.73
C SER A 393 16.78 19.69 10.45
N ASN A 394 17.57 18.85 9.76
CA ASN A 394 18.34 17.77 10.38
C ASN A 394 19.86 17.98 10.23
#